data_AF-W7WFC3-F1
#
_entry.id   AF-W7WFC3-F1
#
_cell.length_a   1.000
_cell.length_b   1.000
_cell.length_c   1.000
_cell.angle_alpha   90.00
_cell.angle_beta   90.00
_cell.angle_gamma   90.00
#
_symmetry.space_group_name_H-M   'P 1'
#
loop_
_entity.id
_entity.type
_entity.pdbx_description
1 polymer ?
#
loop_
_entity_poly.entity_id
_entity_poly.type
_entity_poly.pdbx_seq_one_letter_code
_entity_poly.pdbx_strand_id
1 'polypeptide(L)'
;MTARRQFIQWIPAAGLAAWAGRHAQAQTKVSEKDPQAVALGYVEDATKADKAKFKTYAAGQKCGNCQLFQGKAGDAAGNCPLFAGKQVAAAGWCSAYAKKA
;
A
#
# COMPACT_ATOMS: atom_id res chain seq x y z
N MET A 1 65.88 5.49 8.28
CA MET A 1 65.28 4.92 9.50
C MET A 1 63.77 4.95 9.30
N THR A 2 63.10 3.97 8.70
CA THR A 2 62.93 2.55 9.05
C THR A 2 62.50 2.31 10.49
N ALA A 3 61.19 2.36 10.72
CA ALA A 3 60.45 1.59 11.72
C ALA A 3 58.96 1.72 11.32
N ARG A 4 58.24 0.77 10.71
CA ARG A 4 58.20 -0.70 10.89
C ARG A 4 58.21 -1.09 12.36
N ARG A 5 57.19 -0.70 13.14
CA ARG A 5 56.73 -1.36 14.40
C ARG A 5 55.72 -0.53 15.20
N GLN A 6 54.56 -0.18 14.63
CA GLN A 6 53.35 0.07 15.44
C GLN A 6 52.12 -0.45 14.68
N PHE A 7 52.22 -1.70 14.21
CA PHE A 7 51.06 -2.54 13.99
C PHE A 7 50.61 -3.07 15.37
N ILE A 8 49.30 -3.19 15.58
CA ILE A 8 48.64 -3.98 16.64
C ILE A 8 48.54 -3.29 18.01
N GLN A 9 47.47 -2.50 18.14
CA GLN A 9 46.64 -2.33 19.35
C GLN A 9 45.63 -1.25 18.92
N TRP A 10 44.40 -1.52 18.45
CA TRP A 10 43.24 -1.88 19.26
C TRP A 10 42.04 -2.07 18.29
N ILE A 11 41.51 -3.29 18.18
CA ILE A 11 40.18 -3.66 17.66
C ILE A 11 39.76 -4.85 18.58
N PRO A 12 38.51 -5.04 19.08
CA PRO A 12 37.19 -4.76 18.46
C PRO A 12 36.09 -4.22 19.41
N ALA A 13 34.87 -4.08 18.83
CA ALA A 13 33.55 -4.18 19.47
C ALA A 13 32.77 -2.88 19.75
N ALA A 14 32.09 -2.39 18.71
CA ALA A 14 30.75 -1.82 18.83
C ALA A 14 29.96 -2.14 17.55
N GLY A 15 29.67 -3.43 17.36
CA GLY A 15 28.53 -3.82 16.55
C GLY A 15 27.26 -3.54 17.34
N LEU A 16 26.28 -2.89 16.70
CA LEU A 16 24.83 -2.89 16.94
C LEU A 16 24.28 -1.70 16.13
N ALA A 17 24.04 -1.89 14.83
CA ALA A 17 22.69 -2.21 14.37
C ALA A 17 21.65 -1.14 14.78
N ALA A 18 21.79 0.09 14.32
CA ALA A 18 20.63 0.95 14.07
C ALA A 18 20.13 0.69 12.63
N TRP A 19 19.82 -0.57 12.34
CA TRP A 19 18.70 -0.87 11.45
C TRP A 19 17.49 -0.25 12.15
N ALA A 20 17.23 1.03 11.88
CA ALA A 20 15.91 1.59 12.08
C ALA A 20 15.01 0.76 11.18
N GLY A 21 14.49 -0.32 11.74
CA GLY A 21 13.48 -1.15 11.12
C GLY A 21 12.41 -0.19 10.67
N ARG A 22 12.33 0.02 9.36
CA ARG A 22 11.09 0.46 8.75
C ARG A 22 10.12 -0.63 9.14
N HIS A 23 9.42 -0.44 10.25
CA HIS A 23 8.20 -1.14 10.52
C HIS A 23 7.33 -0.80 9.32
N ALA A 24 7.32 -1.69 8.33
CA ALA A 24 6.25 -1.78 7.36
C ALA A 24 5.03 -2.10 8.22
N GLN A 25 4.42 -1.05 8.76
CA GLN A 25 3.13 -1.13 9.41
C GLN A 25 2.23 -1.64 8.30
N ALA A 26 1.90 -2.93 8.35
CA ALA A 26 0.92 -3.52 7.45
C ALA A 26 -0.36 -2.73 7.69
N GLN A 27 -0.67 -1.82 6.78
CA GLN A 27 -1.83 -0.96 6.96
C GLN A 27 -3.08 -1.81 6.83
N THR A 28 -4.03 -1.59 7.74
CA THR A 28 -5.28 -2.32 7.79
C THR A 28 -6.03 -2.16 6.47
N LYS A 29 -6.55 -3.24 5.91
CA LYS A 29 -7.41 -3.17 4.73
C LYS A 29 -8.74 -2.48 5.05
N VAL A 30 -9.31 -1.81 4.06
CA VAL A 30 -10.67 -1.26 4.15
C VAL A 30 -11.66 -2.40 4.29
N SER A 31 -12.52 -2.31 5.30
CA SER A 31 -13.66 -3.21 5.44
C SER A 31 -14.81 -2.68 4.58
N GLU A 32 -15.46 -3.54 3.81
CA GLU A 32 -16.67 -3.18 3.04
C GLU A 32 -17.81 -2.65 3.94
N LYS A 33 -17.75 -2.93 5.24
CA LYS A 33 -18.71 -2.47 6.25
C LYS A 33 -18.36 -1.11 6.86
N ASP A 34 -17.18 -0.55 6.57
CA ASP A 34 -16.81 0.78 7.06
C ASP A 34 -17.83 1.80 6.49
N PRO A 35 -18.30 2.79 7.28
CA PRO A 35 -19.31 3.74 6.82
C PRO A 35 -18.96 4.43 5.50
N GLN A 36 -17.69 4.78 5.32
CA GLN A 36 -17.19 5.38 4.09
C GLN A 36 -17.11 4.38 2.92
N ALA A 37 -16.78 3.12 3.19
CA ALA A 37 -16.79 2.06 2.18
C ALA A 37 -18.21 1.84 1.67
N VAL A 38 -19.20 1.76 2.57
CA VAL A 38 -20.61 1.65 2.21
C VAL A 38 -21.10 2.84 1.39
N ALA A 39 -20.71 4.07 1.78
CA ALA A 39 -21.07 5.29 1.07
C ALA A 39 -20.54 5.32 -0.37
N LEU A 40 -19.29 4.88 -0.56
CA LEU A 40 -18.64 4.82 -1.87
C LEU A 40 -18.89 3.50 -2.62
N GLY A 41 -19.61 2.54 -2.04
CA GLY A 41 -19.80 1.22 -2.66
C GLY A 41 -18.51 0.44 -2.84
N TYR A 42 -17.57 0.58 -1.92
CA TYR A 42 -16.32 -0.14 -1.98
C TYR A 42 -16.54 -1.65 -1.83
N VAL A 43 -15.93 -2.40 -2.75
CA VAL A 43 -15.83 -3.86 -2.71
C VAL A 43 -14.38 -4.26 -2.90
N GLU A 44 -13.92 -5.32 -2.23
CA GLU A 44 -12.56 -5.85 -2.40
C GLU A 44 -12.36 -6.53 -3.76
N ASP A 45 -13.45 -6.92 -4.42
CA ASP A 45 -13.49 -7.52 -5.74
C ASP A 45 -14.48 -6.76 -6.62
N ALA A 46 -13.96 -6.09 -7.65
CA ALA A 46 -14.75 -5.30 -8.60
C ALA A 46 -15.86 -6.10 -9.29
N THR A 47 -15.73 -7.42 -9.41
CA THR A 47 -16.79 -8.27 -9.99
C THR A 47 -18.06 -8.30 -9.13
N LYS A 48 -17.93 -7.98 -7.84
CA LYS A 48 -19.02 -7.91 -6.86
C LYS A 48 -19.62 -6.52 -6.70
N ALA A 49 -19.19 -5.54 -7.50
CA ALA A 49 -19.75 -4.19 -7.46
C ALA A 49 -21.26 -4.24 -7.72
N ASP A 50 -22.04 -3.55 -6.88
CA ASP A 50 -23.49 -3.44 -7.04
C ASP A 50 -23.80 -2.51 -8.22
N LYS A 51 -24.03 -3.11 -9.39
CA LYS A 51 -24.32 -2.40 -10.64
C LYS A 51 -25.67 -1.70 -10.63
N ALA A 52 -26.60 -2.12 -9.78
CA ALA A 52 -27.91 -1.49 -9.66
C ALA A 52 -27.79 -0.15 -8.92
N LYS A 53 -27.02 -0.14 -7.83
CA LYS A 53 -26.76 1.07 -7.04
C LYS A 53 -25.72 1.98 -7.68
N PHE A 54 -24.68 1.43 -8.28
CA PHE A 54 -23.56 2.19 -8.85
C PHE A 54 -23.42 1.97 -10.36
N LYS A 55 -24.27 2.67 -11.11
CA LYS A 55 -24.32 2.62 -12.58
C LYS A 55 -23.04 3.10 -13.28
N THR A 56 -22.11 3.72 -12.53
CA THR A 56 -20.80 4.18 -13.03
C THR A 56 -19.78 3.04 -13.15
N TYR A 57 -20.03 1.87 -12.53
CA TYR A 57 -19.18 0.71 -12.69
C TYR A 57 -19.18 0.21 -14.13
N ALA A 58 -17.99 0.01 -14.68
CA ALA A 58 -17.78 -0.71 -15.93
C ALA A 58 -16.80 -1.86 -15.72
N ALA A 59 -16.98 -2.95 -16.47
CA ALA A 59 -16.09 -4.09 -16.40
C ALA A 59 -14.64 -3.69 -16.69
N GLY A 60 -13.71 -4.19 -15.86
CA GLY A 60 -12.29 -3.85 -15.94
C GLY A 60 -11.86 -2.62 -15.13
N GLN A 61 -12.80 -1.85 -14.57
CA GLN A 61 -12.48 -0.83 -13.57
C GLN A 61 -12.08 -1.49 -12.25
N LYS A 62 -10.88 -1.18 -11.76
CA LYS A 62 -10.37 -1.71 -10.48
C LYS A 62 -9.43 -0.71 -9.81
N CYS A 63 -9.17 -0.85 -8.52
CA CYS A 63 -8.24 0.03 -7.84
C CYS A 63 -6.86 0.01 -8.50
N GLY A 64 -6.34 -1.15 -8.93
CA GLY A 64 -5.02 -1.25 -9.57
C GLY A 64 -4.83 -0.39 -10.83
N ASN A 65 -5.90 -0.09 -11.57
CA ASN A 65 -5.89 0.82 -12.73
C ASN A 65 -6.59 2.16 -12.48
N CYS A 66 -6.85 2.48 -11.21
CA CYS A 66 -7.42 3.75 -10.77
C CYS A 66 -6.32 4.79 -10.47
N GLN A 67 -6.49 6.03 -10.91
CA GLN A 67 -5.58 7.17 -10.70
C GLN A 67 -5.29 7.42 -9.21
N LEU A 68 -6.24 7.07 -8.33
CA LEU A 68 -6.15 7.29 -6.88
C LEU A 68 -5.38 6.18 -6.15
N PHE A 69 -5.07 5.07 -6.80
CA PHE A 69 -4.37 3.95 -6.17
C PHE A 69 -2.87 4.22 -6.07
N GLN A 70 -2.37 4.20 -4.85
CA GLN A 70 -0.98 4.53 -4.49
C GLN A 70 -0.14 3.27 -4.20
N GLY A 71 -0.61 2.08 -4.56
CA GLY A 71 0.21 0.86 -4.58
C GLY A 71 1.06 0.76 -5.85
N LYS A 72 2.10 -0.06 -5.82
CA LYS A 72 2.96 -0.33 -6.98
C LYS A 72 2.25 -1.27 -7.95
N ALA A 73 2.77 -1.33 -9.18
CA ALA A 73 2.31 -2.32 -10.16
C ALA A 73 2.55 -3.74 -9.63
N GLY A 74 1.49 -4.55 -9.62
CA GLY A 74 1.52 -5.93 -9.09
C GLY A 74 1.20 -6.05 -7.60
N ASP A 75 1.12 -4.95 -6.84
CA ASP A 75 0.72 -5.01 -5.44
C ASP A 75 -0.75 -5.46 -5.31
N ALA A 76 -1.02 -6.40 -4.41
CA ALA A 76 -2.37 -6.88 -4.15
C ALA A 76 -3.25 -5.86 -3.39
N ALA A 77 -2.62 -4.90 -2.71
CA ALA A 77 -3.28 -3.84 -1.98
C ALA A 77 -2.43 -2.56 -1.99
N GLY A 78 -3.08 -1.41 -1.81
CA GLY A 78 -2.39 -0.13 -1.82
C GLY A 78 -3.25 0.96 -1.22
N ASN A 79 -2.62 2.09 -0.89
CA ASN A 79 -3.30 3.21 -0.29
C ASN A 79 -4.24 3.87 -1.31
N CYS A 80 -5.35 4.41 -0.82
CA CYS A 80 -6.25 5.27 -1.58
C CYS A 80 -6.54 6.49 -0.71
N PRO A 81 -6.37 7.74 -1.21
CA PRO A 81 -6.56 8.95 -0.41
C PRO A 81 -7.98 9.08 0.15
N LEU A 82 -8.96 8.43 -0.49
CA LEU A 82 -10.33 8.38 0.02
C LEU A 82 -10.42 7.55 1.31
N PHE A 83 -9.58 6.53 1.48
CA PHE A 83 -9.58 5.63 2.64
C PHE A 83 -8.35 5.87 3.53
N ALA A 84 -8.29 7.05 4.16
CA ALA A 84 -7.16 7.46 4.97
C ALA A 84 -6.76 6.41 6.03
N GLY A 85 -5.47 6.08 6.08
CA GLY A 85 -4.91 5.10 7.02
C GLY A 85 -5.22 3.63 6.71
N LYS A 86 -5.93 3.34 5.60
CA LYS A 86 -6.28 1.98 5.19
C LYS A 86 -5.85 1.69 3.75
N GLN A 87 -5.77 0.40 3.42
CA GLN A 87 -5.46 -0.07 2.08
C GLN A 87 -6.70 -0.63 1.37
N VAL A 88 -6.81 -0.33 0.08
CA VAL A 88 -7.79 -0.96 -0.81
C VAL A 88 -7.15 -2.13 -1.54
N ALA A 89 -7.94 -3.16 -1.86
CA ALA A 89 -7.49 -4.25 -2.70
C ALA A 89 -7.29 -3.75 -4.14
N ALA A 90 -6.21 -4.15 -4.81
CA ALA A 90 -5.97 -3.77 -6.20
C ALA A 90 -7.05 -4.31 -7.16
N ALA A 91 -7.68 -5.43 -6.80
CA ALA A 91 -8.83 -6.00 -7.50
C ALA A 91 -10.17 -5.34 -7.13
N GLY A 92 -10.19 -4.48 -6.11
CA GLY A 92 -11.39 -3.83 -5.61
C GLY A 92 -11.88 -2.69 -6.49
N TRP A 93 -13.00 -2.09 -6.11
CA TRP A 93 -13.60 -0.96 -6.81
C TRP A 93 -14.43 -0.10 -5.86
N CYS A 94 -14.59 1.19 -6.15
CA CYS A 94 -15.58 2.06 -5.52
C CYS A 94 -16.10 3.09 -6.54
N SER A 95 -17.22 3.75 -6.24
CA SER A 95 -17.91 4.69 -7.14
C SER A 95 -17.08 5.91 -7.56
N ALA A 96 -16.04 6.24 -6.78
CA ALA A 96 -15.08 7.31 -7.07
C ALA A 96 -13.91 6.86 -7.98
N TYR A 97 -14.05 5.71 -8.66
CA TYR A 97 -13.08 5.25 -9.65
C TYR A 97 -12.76 6.34 -10.68
N ALA A 98 -11.47 6.58 -10.88
CA ALA A 98 -10.95 7.46 -11.92
C ALA A 98 -9.91 6.68 -12.72
N LYS A 99 -10.09 6.54 -14.03
CA LYS A 99 -9.15 5.80 -14.90
C LYS A 99 -7.78 6.47 -14.86
N LYS A 100 -6.69 5.69 -14.71
CA LYS A 100 -5.33 6.19 -14.97
C LYS A 100 -5.23 6.72 -16.40
N ALA A 101 -4.62 7.89 -16.57
CA ALA A 101 -4.31 8.45 -17.89
C ALA A 101 -3.25 7.60 -18.59
#